data_AF-A0A951RLM3-F1
#
_entry.id   AF-A0A951RLM3-F1
#
_cell.length_a   1.000
_cell.length_b   1.000
_cell.length_c   1.000
_cell.angle_alpha   90.00
_cell.angle_beta   90.00
_cell.angle_gamma   90.00
#
_symmetry.space_group_name_H-M   'P 1'
#
loop_
_entity.id
_entity.type
_entity.pdbx_description
1 polymer ?
#
loop_
_entity_poly.entity_id
_entity_poly.type
_entity_poly.pdbx_seq_one_letter_code
_entity_poly.pdbx_strand_id
1 'polypeptide(L)'
;MKTSLPIISLCLLFLACESDPCKELKNGVYQYPELPENHTMTSDEVDKFYYIPSDIAECISTEGLIESILTYPHVGLIFAHHTGDGGYKLLKNHFNGPDVLETRLDRSQELLKKYMSWDPLGIDPSWENLEIGRYMARGVYLEVFINQFKNLENLDRDDQKTLFGRSLEVYDNEKSLLDYYGYFALRHNTATVARLMYLHKYEPFMSLYKANEYVFNLTAYISAAPQQIIDQIHEMAVEYFKTL
;
A
#
# COMPACT_ATOMS: atom_id res chain seq x y z
N MET A 1 76.60 12.04 -23.23
CA MET A 1 75.38 12.84 -23.02
C MET A 1 74.26 12.30 -23.89
N LYS A 2 73.41 11.41 -23.35
CA LYS A 2 72.11 11.04 -23.91
C LYS A 2 71.16 10.72 -22.74
N THR A 3 70.44 11.77 -22.38
CA THR A 3 69.11 11.87 -21.77
C THR A 3 68.40 10.59 -21.33
N SER A 4 68.23 10.48 -20.01
CA SER A 4 67.19 9.69 -19.33
C SER A 4 65.80 10.27 -19.61
N LEU A 5 64.88 9.45 -20.08
CA LEU A 5 63.45 9.77 -20.23
C LEU A 5 62.71 9.32 -18.97
N PRO A 6 61.94 10.18 -18.27
CA PRO A 6 61.07 9.72 -17.19
C PRO A 6 59.76 9.19 -17.79
N ILE A 7 59.41 7.96 -17.43
CA ILE A 7 58.09 7.36 -17.69
C ILE A 7 57.10 8.04 -16.74
N ILE A 8 56.34 9.00 -17.25
CA ILE A 8 55.21 9.60 -16.52
C ILE A 8 54.04 8.62 -16.63
N SER A 9 53.74 8.00 -15.49
CA SER A 9 52.57 7.15 -15.26
C SER A 9 51.29 7.96 -15.46
N LEU A 10 50.60 7.75 -16.57
CA LEU A 10 49.28 8.32 -16.84
C LEU A 10 48.22 7.38 -16.24
N CYS A 11 47.98 7.51 -14.93
CA CYS A 11 46.78 6.94 -14.31
C CYS A 11 45.56 7.72 -14.82
N LEU A 12 44.92 7.21 -15.87
CA LEU A 12 43.57 7.60 -16.27
C LEU A 12 42.61 7.17 -15.17
N LEU A 13 42.42 8.05 -14.18
CA LEU A 13 41.26 8.01 -13.29
C LEU A 13 40.03 8.29 -14.16
N PHE A 14 39.37 7.22 -14.61
CA PHE A 14 37.97 7.30 -14.99
C PHE A 14 37.20 7.66 -13.73
N LEU A 15 37.06 8.96 -13.47
CA LEU A 15 35.96 9.48 -12.68
C LEU A 15 34.69 9.20 -13.49
N ALA A 16 34.18 7.96 -13.39
CA ALA A 16 32.78 7.70 -13.66
C ALA A 16 32.03 8.65 -12.71
N CYS A 17 31.43 9.67 -13.29
CA CYS A 17 30.48 10.50 -12.58
C CYS A 17 29.30 9.56 -12.31
N GLU A 18 29.31 8.85 -11.19
CA GLU A 18 28.12 8.16 -10.69
C GLU A 18 27.06 9.23 -10.51
N SER A 19 26.17 9.34 -11.49
CA SER A 19 24.97 10.14 -11.34
C SER A 19 24.18 9.49 -10.23
N ASP A 20 24.07 10.19 -9.10
CA ASP A 20 23.17 9.81 -8.01
C ASP A 20 21.77 9.52 -8.57
N PRO A 21 21.34 8.25 -8.61
CA PRO A 21 20.12 7.80 -9.28
C PRO A 21 18.87 8.44 -8.63
N CYS A 22 18.97 8.81 -7.35
CA CYS A 22 17.87 9.48 -6.65
C CYS A 22 17.66 10.94 -7.07
N LYS A 23 18.55 11.53 -7.86
CA LYS A 23 18.30 12.85 -8.48
C LYS A 23 17.17 12.83 -9.50
N GLU A 24 16.80 11.66 -9.99
CA GLU A 24 15.68 11.49 -10.93
C GLU A 24 14.31 11.51 -10.23
N LEU A 25 14.28 11.35 -8.90
CA LEU A 25 13.05 11.42 -8.12
C LEU A 25 12.46 12.84 -8.16
N LYS A 26 11.16 12.95 -8.44
CA LYS A 26 10.45 14.23 -8.31
C LYS A 26 9.78 14.27 -6.95
N ASN A 27 10.22 15.21 -6.10
CA ASN A 27 9.75 15.32 -4.72
C ASN A 27 9.89 14.01 -3.92
N GLY A 28 10.96 13.24 -4.17
CA GLY A 28 11.19 11.94 -3.52
C GLY A 28 10.36 10.78 -4.07
N VAL A 29 9.56 10.99 -5.12
CA VAL A 29 8.69 9.96 -5.72
C VAL A 29 9.20 9.56 -7.10
N TYR A 30 9.24 8.26 -7.37
CA TYR A 30 9.58 7.72 -8.67
C TYR A 30 8.50 8.04 -9.69
N GLN A 31 8.91 8.54 -10.86
CA GLN A 31 8.02 8.91 -11.94
C GLN A 31 8.07 7.84 -13.01
N TYR A 32 6.99 7.10 -13.18
CA TYR A 32 6.93 6.07 -14.20
C TYR A 32 7.00 6.70 -15.60
N PRO A 33 7.77 6.11 -16.52
CA PRO A 33 7.80 6.56 -17.90
C PRO A 33 6.44 6.38 -18.57
N GLU A 34 6.10 7.23 -19.53
CA GLU A 34 4.89 7.03 -20.34
C GLU A 34 5.12 5.88 -21.33
N LEU A 35 4.24 4.88 -21.30
CA LEU A 35 4.29 3.76 -22.24
C LEU A 35 3.89 4.26 -23.65
N PRO A 36 4.73 4.05 -24.69
CA PRO A 36 4.40 4.50 -26.04
C PRO A 36 3.15 3.81 -26.59
N GLU A 37 2.16 4.56 -27.08
CA GLU A 37 0.85 3.99 -27.53
C GLU A 37 0.98 2.85 -28.57
N ASN A 38 2.01 2.89 -29.42
CA ASN A 38 2.23 1.90 -30.49
C ASN A 38 3.36 0.91 -30.17
N HIS A 39 3.64 0.66 -28.89
CA HIS A 39 4.64 -0.33 -28.49
C HIS A 39 4.26 -1.75 -28.97
N THR A 40 5.26 -2.59 -29.23
CA THR A 40 5.06 -4.02 -29.53
C THR A 40 5.47 -4.93 -28.37
N MET A 41 5.72 -4.34 -27.19
CA MET A 41 6.09 -5.07 -25.98
C MET A 41 4.99 -6.06 -25.55
N THR A 42 5.41 -7.24 -25.12
CA THR A 42 4.60 -8.22 -24.41
C THR A 42 4.17 -7.72 -23.02
N SER A 43 3.21 -8.38 -22.38
CA SER A 43 2.79 -8.03 -21.00
C SER A 43 3.97 -8.00 -20.02
N ASP A 44 4.83 -9.03 -20.06
CA ASP A 44 6.00 -9.12 -19.18
C ASP A 44 7.04 -8.01 -19.43
N GLU A 45 7.15 -7.55 -20.68
CA GLU A 45 8.02 -6.43 -21.03
C GLU A 45 7.44 -5.10 -20.56
N VAL A 46 6.11 -4.92 -20.62
CA VAL A 46 5.43 -3.75 -20.05
C VAL A 46 5.57 -3.71 -18.53
N ASP A 47 5.42 -4.85 -17.86
CA ASP A 47 5.63 -4.93 -16.40
C ASP A 47 7.05 -4.49 -16.03
N LYS A 48 8.06 -5.05 -16.71
CA LYS A 48 9.47 -4.68 -16.50
C LYS A 48 9.77 -3.23 -16.85
N PHE A 49 9.10 -2.67 -17.87
CA PHE A 49 9.23 -1.26 -18.24
C PHE A 49 8.84 -0.32 -17.09
N TYR A 50 7.90 -0.75 -16.24
CA TYR A 50 7.47 0.00 -15.06
C TYR A 50 8.14 -0.41 -13.75
N TYR A 51 9.11 -1.32 -13.77
CA TYR A 51 9.82 -1.65 -12.53
C TYR A 51 10.58 -0.44 -12.00
N ILE A 52 10.56 -0.26 -10.69
CA ILE A 52 11.45 0.69 -10.02
C ILE A 52 12.87 0.16 -10.22
N PRO A 53 13.78 0.93 -10.87
CA PRO A 53 15.17 0.54 -11.06
C PRO A 53 15.87 0.20 -9.74
N SER A 54 16.79 -0.77 -9.75
CA SER A 54 17.41 -1.27 -8.52
C SER A 54 18.21 -0.21 -7.75
N ASP A 55 18.91 0.64 -8.47
CA ASP A 55 19.66 1.78 -7.95
C ASP A 55 18.75 2.84 -7.31
N ILE A 56 17.58 3.12 -7.90
CA ILE A 56 16.55 3.96 -7.27
C ILE A 56 15.93 3.24 -6.06
N ALA A 57 15.67 1.95 -6.17
CA ALA A 57 15.10 1.13 -5.10
C ALA A 57 16.04 1.01 -3.89
N GLU A 58 17.33 1.29 -4.02
CA GLU A 58 18.28 1.33 -2.90
C GLU A 58 18.27 2.68 -2.15
N CYS A 59 17.97 3.79 -2.84
CA CYS A 59 18.09 5.12 -2.26
C CYS A 59 16.75 5.82 -1.99
N ILE A 60 15.65 5.40 -2.62
CA ILE A 60 14.31 5.96 -2.37
C ILE A 60 13.87 5.71 -0.92
N SER A 61 13.35 6.75 -0.27
CA SER A 61 12.78 6.64 1.08
C SER A 61 11.56 5.73 1.07
N THR A 62 11.23 5.14 2.22
CA THR A 62 10.03 4.30 2.36
C THR A 62 8.75 5.09 2.07
N GLU A 63 8.67 6.35 2.51
CA GLU A 63 7.58 7.27 2.16
C GLU A 63 7.47 7.46 0.63
N GLY A 64 8.59 7.79 -0.03
CA GLY A 64 8.65 8.00 -1.47
C GLY A 64 8.29 6.75 -2.26
N LEU A 65 8.69 5.57 -1.75
CA LEU A 65 8.34 4.27 -2.32
C LEU A 65 6.85 3.98 -2.21
N ILE A 66 6.22 4.24 -1.05
CA ILE A 66 4.77 4.09 -0.88
C ILE A 66 4.03 4.98 -1.87
N GLU A 67 4.43 6.25 -2.00
CA GLU A 67 3.85 7.15 -2.99
C GLU A 67 4.02 6.64 -4.42
N SER A 68 5.21 6.14 -4.74
CA SER A 68 5.51 5.56 -6.05
C SER A 68 4.62 4.35 -6.33
N ILE A 69 4.34 3.50 -5.34
CA ILE A 69 3.43 2.35 -5.49
C ILE A 69 2.00 2.84 -5.74
N LEU A 70 1.53 3.86 -5.02
CA LEU A 70 0.18 4.41 -5.17
C LEU A 70 -0.02 5.14 -6.51
N THR A 71 1.05 5.59 -7.15
CA THR A 71 1.02 6.20 -8.49
C THR A 71 1.46 5.25 -9.60
N TYR A 72 1.66 3.97 -9.32
CA TYR A 72 1.94 2.96 -10.34
C TYR A 72 0.78 2.87 -11.34
N PRO A 73 1.02 2.94 -12.68
CA PRO A 73 -0.05 2.98 -13.67
C PRO A 73 -1.06 1.84 -13.60
N HIS A 74 -0.65 0.65 -13.14
CA HIS A 74 -1.56 -0.49 -12.99
C HIS A 74 -1.83 -0.86 -11.52
N VAL A 75 -1.75 0.09 -10.58
CA VAL A 75 -2.09 -0.16 -9.16
C VAL A 75 -3.51 -0.71 -8.97
N GLY A 76 -4.42 -0.38 -9.90
CA GLY A 76 -5.79 -0.90 -9.96
C GLY A 76 -5.89 -2.42 -10.15
N LEU A 77 -4.80 -3.13 -10.47
CA LEU A 77 -4.75 -4.60 -10.47
C LEU A 77 -5.16 -5.21 -9.12
N ILE A 78 -5.05 -4.46 -8.03
CA ILE A 78 -5.57 -4.87 -6.71
C ILE A 78 -7.07 -5.25 -6.80
N PHE A 79 -7.85 -4.57 -7.64
CA PHE A 79 -9.28 -4.83 -7.82
C PHE A 79 -9.60 -5.96 -8.81
N ALA A 80 -8.61 -6.47 -9.54
CA ALA A 80 -8.82 -7.57 -10.47
C ALA A 80 -8.97 -8.94 -9.76
N HIS A 81 -8.78 -8.99 -8.44
CA HIS A 81 -9.01 -10.19 -7.62
C HIS A 81 -10.22 -10.02 -6.70
N HIS A 82 -10.86 -11.13 -6.32
CA HIS A 82 -12.05 -11.13 -5.46
C HIS A 82 -11.76 -10.88 -3.96
N THR A 83 -10.48 -10.81 -3.59
CA THR A 83 -9.99 -10.59 -2.21
C THR A 83 -8.87 -9.57 -2.23
N GLY A 84 -8.79 -8.74 -1.18
CA GLY A 84 -7.71 -7.73 -1.07
C GLY A 84 -6.32 -8.35 -1.03
N ASP A 85 -6.12 -9.45 -0.31
CA ASP A 85 -4.82 -10.14 -0.29
C ASP A 85 -4.45 -10.77 -1.63
N GLY A 86 -5.43 -11.30 -2.37
CA GLY A 86 -5.18 -11.82 -3.70
C GLY A 86 -4.88 -10.69 -4.70
N GLY A 87 -5.52 -9.53 -4.53
CA GLY A 87 -5.22 -8.32 -5.28
C GLY A 87 -3.80 -7.81 -5.04
N TYR A 88 -3.38 -7.77 -3.77
CA TYR A 88 -2.00 -7.44 -3.39
C TYR A 88 -0.98 -8.39 -4.04
N LYS A 89 -1.24 -9.70 -3.99
CA LYS A 89 -0.38 -10.72 -4.63
C LYS A 89 -0.38 -10.59 -6.16
N LEU A 90 -1.52 -10.30 -6.78
CA LEU A 90 -1.61 -10.08 -8.21
C LEU A 90 -0.77 -8.86 -8.62
N LEU A 91 -0.94 -7.73 -7.94
CA LEU A 91 -0.12 -6.55 -8.18
C LEU A 91 1.38 -6.87 -8.06
N LYS A 92 1.77 -7.58 -7.01
CA LYS A 92 3.14 -8.00 -6.74
C LYS A 92 3.74 -8.88 -7.85
N ASN A 93 2.92 -9.70 -8.52
CA ASN A 93 3.39 -10.51 -9.65
C ASN A 93 3.72 -9.68 -10.90
N HIS A 94 3.13 -8.49 -11.03
CA HIS A 94 3.29 -7.60 -12.19
C HIS A 94 4.21 -6.41 -11.92
N PHE A 95 4.57 -6.15 -10.66
CA PHE A 95 5.28 -4.94 -10.27
C PHE A 95 6.16 -5.18 -9.04
N ASN A 96 7.41 -4.71 -9.08
CA ASN A 96 8.40 -4.96 -8.04
C ASN A 96 8.27 -4.06 -6.80
N GLY A 97 7.47 -2.99 -6.84
CA GLY A 97 7.35 -2.04 -5.71
C GLY A 97 6.94 -2.69 -4.37
N PRO A 98 5.91 -3.55 -4.32
CA PRO A 98 5.58 -4.31 -3.11
C PRO A 98 6.73 -5.16 -2.58
N ASP A 99 7.51 -5.81 -3.44
CA ASP A 99 8.71 -6.56 -3.02
C ASP A 99 9.76 -5.65 -2.39
N VAL A 100 10.04 -4.50 -3.01
CA VAL A 100 10.97 -3.51 -2.44
C VAL A 100 10.45 -3.01 -1.09
N LEU A 101 9.15 -2.69 -0.97
CA LEU A 101 8.55 -2.22 0.28
C LEU A 101 8.61 -3.28 1.37
N GLU A 102 8.42 -4.55 1.02
CA GLU A 102 8.54 -5.66 1.97
C GLU A 102 9.96 -5.81 2.56
N THR A 103 10.99 -5.24 1.94
CA THR A 103 12.36 -5.23 2.51
C THR A 103 12.59 -4.13 3.56
N ARG A 104 11.69 -3.13 3.64
CA ARG A 104 11.86 -1.96 4.51
C ARG A 104 11.43 -2.24 5.94
N LEU A 105 12.30 -1.94 6.90
CA LEU A 105 12.04 -2.15 8.33
C LEU A 105 10.98 -1.20 8.89
N ASP A 106 10.91 0.02 8.35
CA ASP A 106 9.99 1.09 8.74
C ASP A 106 8.69 1.12 7.92
N ARG A 107 8.47 0.14 7.03
CA ARG A 107 7.29 0.11 6.13
C ARG A 107 5.96 0.24 6.85
N SER A 108 5.81 -0.40 8.01
CA SER A 108 4.54 -0.41 8.73
C SER A 108 4.23 0.96 9.29
N GLN A 109 5.22 1.61 9.89
CA GLN A 109 5.10 2.96 10.43
C GLN A 109 4.81 3.97 9.32
N GLU A 110 5.50 3.87 8.18
CA GLU A 110 5.27 4.78 7.05
C GLU A 110 3.91 4.55 6.38
N LEU A 111 3.45 3.30 6.25
CA LEU A 111 2.10 2.99 5.80
C LEU A 111 1.05 3.56 6.75
N LEU A 112 1.25 3.43 8.07
CA LEU A 112 0.37 4.01 9.08
C LEU A 112 0.32 5.53 8.95
N LYS A 113 1.47 6.21 8.91
CA LYS A 113 1.53 7.66 8.69
C LYS A 113 0.77 8.08 7.42
N LYS A 114 0.98 7.35 6.32
CA LYS A 114 0.30 7.65 5.06
C LYS A 114 -1.21 7.47 5.17
N TYR A 115 -1.66 6.39 5.78
CA TYR A 115 -3.09 6.13 6.00
C TYR A 115 -3.73 7.17 6.94
N MET A 116 -3.02 7.60 7.98
CA MET A 116 -3.47 8.69 8.87
C MET A 116 -3.57 10.04 8.15
N SER A 117 -2.76 10.27 7.11
CA SER A 117 -2.77 11.52 6.33
C SER A 117 -3.93 11.62 5.32
N TRP A 118 -4.56 10.50 4.98
CA TRP A 118 -5.66 10.47 4.02
C TRP A 118 -6.99 10.77 4.72
N ASP A 119 -7.77 11.69 4.17
CA ASP A 119 -9.08 12.08 4.69
C ASP A 119 -10.21 11.47 3.83
N PRO A 120 -10.98 10.47 4.32
CA PRO A 120 -12.07 9.89 3.53
C PRO A 120 -13.17 10.91 3.16
N LEU A 121 -13.29 12.02 3.91
CA LEU A 121 -14.23 13.11 3.64
C LEU A 121 -13.64 14.20 2.73
N GLY A 122 -12.36 14.11 2.38
CA GLY A 122 -11.62 15.11 1.60
C GLY A 122 -11.97 15.17 0.11
N ILE A 123 -13.19 14.76 -0.27
CA ILE A 123 -13.70 14.83 -1.63
C ILE A 123 -14.01 16.29 -1.95
N ASP A 124 -13.35 16.83 -2.99
CA ASP A 124 -13.66 18.17 -3.49
C ASP A 124 -14.99 18.13 -4.27
N PRO A 125 -15.99 18.96 -3.92
CA PRO A 125 -17.27 18.98 -4.63
C PRO A 125 -17.18 19.50 -6.08
N SER A 126 -16.05 20.07 -6.48
CA SER A 126 -15.77 20.49 -7.86
C SER A 126 -15.18 19.39 -8.74
N TRP A 127 -14.77 18.26 -8.14
CA TRP A 127 -14.18 17.15 -8.88
C TRP A 127 -15.19 16.44 -9.78
N GLU A 128 -14.69 15.97 -10.92
CA GLU A 128 -15.42 15.04 -11.77
C GLU A 128 -15.49 13.64 -11.13
N ASN A 129 -16.48 12.84 -11.52
CA ASN A 129 -16.66 11.47 -11.01
C ASN A 129 -15.39 10.61 -11.10
N LEU A 130 -14.57 10.80 -12.13
CA LEU A 130 -13.31 10.06 -12.29
C LEU A 130 -12.26 10.46 -11.25
N GLU A 131 -12.19 11.75 -10.89
CA GLU A 131 -11.29 12.25 -9.86
C GLU A 131 -11.71 11.75 -8.48
N ILE A 132 -13.01 11.79 -8.19
CA ILE A 132 -13.61 11.22 -7.00
C ILE A 132 -13.27 9.73 -6.90
N GLY A 133 -13.52 8.97 -7.97
CA GLY A 133 -13.19 7.54 -8.03
C GLY A 133 -11.71 7.24 -7.79
N ARG A 134 -10.80 8.05 -8.37
CA ARG A 134 -9.35 7.90 -8.14
C ARG A 134 -8.96 8.19 -6.69
N TYR A 135 -9.56 9.20 -6.08
CA TYR A 135 -9.31 9.56 -4.68
C TYR A 135 -9.71 8.42 -3.74
N MET A 136 -10.90 7.87 -3.94
CA MET A 136 -11.41 6.77 -3.11
C MET A 136 -10.64 5.47 -3.33
N ALA A 137 -10.33 5.14 -4.59
CA ALA A 137 -9.52 3.98 -4.92
C ALA A 137 -8.14 4.03 -4.24
N ARG A 138 -7.55 5.23 -4.15
CA ARG A 138 -6.30 5.46 -3.42
C ARG A 138 -6.41 5.12 -1.94
N GLY A 139 -7.51 5.48 -1.28
CA GLY A 139 -7.80 5.08 0.10
C GLY A 139 -7.85 3.56 0.23
N VAL A 140 -8.59 2.88 -0.65
CA VAL A 140 -8.69 1.42 -0.64
C VAL A 140 -7.35 0.73 -0.93
N TYR A 141 -6.49 1.30 -1.79
CA TYR A 141 -5.13 0.78 -1.98
C TYR A 141 -4.38 0.83 -0.65
N LEU A 142 -4.34 1.98 0.02
CA LEU A 142 -3.69 2.13 1.33
C LEU A 142 -4.20 1.11 2.34
N GLU A 143 -5.51 0.91 2.40
CA GLU A 143 -6.14 -0.08 3.27
C GLU A 143 -5.68 -1.50 2.94
N VAL A 144 -5.62 -1.90 1.66
CA VAL A 144 -5.08 -3.20 1.26
C VAL A 144 -3.62 -3.35 1.67
N PHE A 145 -2.79 -2.32 1.47
CA PHE A 145 -1.36 -2.34 1.81
C PHE A 145 -1.14 -2.45 3.33
N ILE A 146 -1.73 -1.56 4.13
CA ILE A 146 -1.52 -1.57 5.59
C ILE A 146 -2.09 -2.82 6.25
N ASN A 147 -3.16 -3.39 5.68
CA ASN A 147 -3.87 -4.50 6.29
C ASN A 147 -3.18 -5.85 6.08
N GLN A 148 -2.11 -5.95 5.29
CA GLN A 148 -1.33 -7.19 5.18
C GLN A 148 -0.84 -7.64 6.57
N PHE A 149 -1.03 -8.91 6.95
CA PHE A 149 -0.72 -9.39 8.32
C PHE A 149 0.69 -9.01 8.78
N LYS A 150 1.70 -9.18 7.92
CA LYS A 150 3.09 -8.81 8.23
C LYS A 150 3.28 -7.33 8.53
N ASN A 151 2.43 -6.45 8.02
CA ASN A 151 2.47 -5.02 8.32
C ASN A 151 1.86 -4.76 9.70
N LEU A 152 0.70 -5.36 9.97
CA LEU A 152 0.02 -5.26 11.28
C LEU A 152 0.87 -5.84 12.42
N GLU A 153 1.53 -6.98 12.22
CA GLU A 153 2.40 -7.64 13.20
C GLU A 153 3.67 -6.84 13.51
N ASN A 154 4.14 -6.04 12.54
CA ASN A 154 5.32 -5.18 12.68
C ASN A 154 5.01 -3.84 13.39
N LEU A 155 3.74 -3.47 13.54
CA LEU A 155 3.34 -2.32 14.35
C LEU A 155 3.43 -2.69 15.84
N ASP A 156 3.88 -1.76 16.67
CA ASP A 156 3.80 -1.94 18.12
C ASP A 156 2.35 -1.81 18.63
N ARG A 157 2.15 -1.97 19.94
CA ARG A 157 0.79 -1.95 20.52
C ARG A 157 0.11 -0.59 20.40
N ASP A 158 0.85 0.51 20.50
CA ASP A 158 0.29 1.86 20.45
C ASP A 158 -0.05 2.23 19.01
N ASP A 159 0.80 1.85 18.06
CA ASP A 159 0.54 1.98 16.63
C ASP A 159 -0.64 1.11 16.18
N GLN A 160 -0.74 -0.14 16.67
CA GLN A 160 -1.89 -1.00 16.40
C GLN A 160 -3.18 -0.39 16.94
N LYS A 161 -3.15 0.19 18.15
CA LYS A 161 -4.31 0.89 18.73
C LYS A 161 -4.68 2.14 17.91
N THR A 162 -3.68 2.89 17.45
CA THR A 162 -3.86 4.06 16.58
C THR A 162 -4.53 3.66 15.27
N LEU A 163 -4.03 2.61 14.60
CA LEU A 163 -4.64 2.06 13.40
C LEU A 163 -6.06 1.58 13.65
N PHE A 164 -6.29 0.89 14.77
CA PHE A 164 -7.62 0.39 15.14
C PHE A 164 -8.63 1.54 15.23
N GLY A 165 -8.30 2.58 16.00
CA GLY A 165 -9.16 3.74 16.17
C GLY A 165 -9.40 4.47 14.85
N ARG A 166 -8.35 4.63 14.03
CA ARG A 166 -8.48 5.23 12.70
C ARG A 166 -9.40 4.44 11.79
N SER A 167 -9.28 3.11 11.75
CA SER A 167 -10.14 2.28 10.90
C SER A 167 -11.61 2.32 11.31
N LEU A 168 -11.93 2.49 12.60
CA LEU A 168 -13.31 2.74 13.04
C LEU A 168 -13.81 4.12 12.54
N GLU A 169 -12.99 5.16 12.70
CA GLU A 169 -13.34 6.51 12.22
C GLU A 169 -13.57 6.54 10.70
N VAL A 170 -12.67 5.93 9.92
CA VAL A 170 -12.77 5.86 8.47
C VAL A 170 -14.00 5.07 8.06
N TYR A 171 -14.33 3.97 8.74
CA TYR A 171 -15.57 3.24 8.50
C TYR A 171 -16.80 4.14 8.63
N ASP A 172 -16.92 4.91 9.71
CA ASP A 172 -18.05 5.80 9.93
C ASP A 172 -18.11 6.92 8.88
N ASN A 173 -16.95 7.47 8.50
CA ASN A 173 -16.85 8.49 7.45
C ASN A 173 -17.27 7.95 6.08
N GLU A 174 -16.76 6.79 5.66
CA GLU A 174 -17.16 6.14 4.41
C GLU A 174 -18.65 5.76 4.42
N LYS A 175 -19.17 5.31 5.57
CA LYS A 175 -20.59 4.97 5.74
C LYS A 175 -21.47 6.20 5.61
N SER A 176 -21.00 7.39 6.00
CA SER A 176 -21.70 8.65 5.76
C SER A 176 -21.71 9.08 4.28
N LEU A 177 -20.81 8.52 3.48
CA LEU A 177 -20.61 8.80 2.06
C LEU A 177 -20.90 7.56 1.18
N LEU A 178 -21.88 6.74 1.58
CA LEU A 178 -22.24 5.50 0.87
C LEU A 178 -22.60 5.71 -0.60
N ASP A 179 -23.15 6.87 -0.97
CA ASP A 179 -23.45 7.22 -2.37
C ASP A 179 -22.19 7.28 -3.25
N TYR A 180 -21.03 7.56 -2.63
CA TYR A 180 -19.72 7.50 -3.29
C TYR A 180 -19.08 6.13 -3.08
N TYR A 181 -18.75 5.77 -1.84
CA TYR A 181 -17.92 4.60 -1.50
C TYR A 181 -18.62 3.26 -1.71
N GLY A 182 -19.94 3.23 -1.60
CA GLY A 182 -20.71 2.01 -1.53
C GLY A 182 -20.25 1.09 -0.38
N TYR A 183 -20.85 -0.09 -0.31
CA TYR A 183 -20.49 -1.10 0.69
C TYR A 183 -19.12 -1.75 0.45
N PHE A 184 -18.54 -1.52 -0.73
CA PHE A 184 -17.26 -2.08 -1.10
C PHE A 184 -16.11 -1.53 -0.25
N ALA A 185 -16.11 -0.23 0.06
CA ALA A 185 -15.02 0.39 0.83
C ALA A 185 -15.03 -0.06 2.29
N LEU A 186 -16.20 -0.07 2.93
CA LEU A 186 -16.43 -0.44 4.33
C LEU A 186 -15.77 -1.77 4.75
N ARG A 187 -15.70 -2.73 3.82
CA ARG A 187 -15.13 -4.05 4.09
C ARG A 187 -13.64 -3.99 4.43
N HIS A 188 -12.87 -3.07 3.88
CA HIS A 188 -11.42 -3.04 4.06
C HIS A 188 -11.07 -2.52 5.46
N ASN A 189 -11.73 -1.45 5.90
CA ASN A 189 -11.66 -0.95 7.27
C ASN A 189 -12.13 -1.99 8.30
N THR A 190 -13.22 -2.69 7.99
CA THR A 190 -13.72 -3.78 8.83
C THR A 190 -12.74 -4.95 8.90
N ALA A 191 -12.09 -5.30 7.78
CA ALA A 191 -11.05 -6.33 7.75
C ALA A 191 -9.84 -5.94 8.61
N THR A 192 -9.46 -4.66 8.65
CA THR A 192 -8.36 -4.17 9.51
C THR A 192 -8.65 -4.41 10.98
N VAL A 193 -9.81 -3.96 11.48
CA VAL A 193 -10.18 -4.18 12.89
C VAL A 193 -10.39 -5.66 13.20
N ALA A 194 -10.91 -6.45 12.26
CA ALA A 194 -11.04 -7.90 12.39
C ALA A 194 -9.67 -8.59 12.56
N ARG A 195 -8.69 -8.22 11.73
CA ARG A 195 -7.32 -8.75 11.81
C ARG A 195 -6.62 -8.32 13.10
N LEU A 196 -6.82 -7.09 13.56
CA LEU A 196 -6.27 -6.65 14.84
C LEU A 196 -6.91 -7.40 16.02
N MET A 197 -8.23 -7.56 16.06
CA MET A 197 -8.91 -8.40 17.07
C MET A 197 -8.43 -9.85 17.04
N TYR A 198 -8.17 -10.40 15.86
CA TYR A 198 -7.58 -11.73 15.67
C TYR A 198 -6.17 -11.81 16.27
N LEU A 199 -5.27 -10.88 15.91
CA LEU A 199 -3.91 -10.83 16.41
C LEU A 199 -3.85 -10.66 17.94
N HIS A 200 -4.80 -9.90 18.49
CA HIS A 200 -4.92 -9.66 19.93
C HIS A 200 -5.62 -10.81 20.67
N LYS A 201 -6.15 -11.80 19.95
CA LYS A 201 -6.88 -12.95 20.48
C LYS A 201 -8.10 -12.55 21.32
N TYR A 202 -8.85 -11.54 20.87
CA TYR A 202 -10.07 -11.11 21.56
C TYR A 202 -11.14 -12.22 21.51
N GLU A 203 -11.43 -12.85 22.66
CA GLU A 203 -12.22 -14.10 22.73
C GLU A 203 -13.62 -14.05 22.06
N PRO A 204 -14.43 -12.99 22.23
CA PRO A 204 -15.70 -12.86 21.50
C PRO A 204 -15.51 -12.89 19.99
N PHE A 205 -14.49 -12.19 19.48
CA PHE A 205 -14.14 -12.22 18.06
C PHE A 205 -13.61 -13.58 17.62
N MET A 206 -12.76 -14.23 18.41
CA MET A 206 -12.23 -15.56 18.09
C MET A 206 -13.33 -16.62 18.01
N SER A 207 -14.37 -16.49 18.84
CA SER A 207 -15.56 -17.35 18.78
C SER A 207 -16.34 -17.13 17.49
N LEU A 208 -16.57 -15.86 17.11
CA LEU A 208 -17.26 -15.49 15.87
C LEU A 208 -16.46 -15.93 14.62
N TYR A 209 -15.14 -15.70 14.61
CA TYR A 209 -14.23 -16.09 13.55
C TYR A 209 -14.26 -17.60 13.26
N LYS A 210 -14.34 -18.44 14.30
CA LYS A 210 -14.41 -19.90 14.14
C LYS A 210 -15.80 -20.38 13.67
N ALA A 211 -16.85 -19.65 14.02
CA ALA A 211 -18.23 -20.05 13.78
C ALA A 211 -18.79 -19.55 12.43
N ASN A 212 -18.19 -18.52 11.83
CA ASN A 212 -18.74 -17.84 10.65
C ASN A 212 -17.70 -17.73 9.52
N GLU A 213 -17.98 -18.38 8.40
CA GLU A 213 -17.09 -18.42 7.22
C GLU A 213 -16.86 -17.03 6.60
N TYR A 214 -17.85 -16.13 6.61
CA TYR A 214 -17.65 -14.77 6.11
C TYR A 214 -16.68 -13.98 6.99
N VAL A 215 -16.78 -14.15 8.32
CA VAL A 215 -15.85 -13.52 9.27
C VAL A 215 -14.45 -14.08 9.07
N PHE A 216 -14.32 -15.41 8.93
CA PHE A 216 -13.06 -16.06 8.59
C PHE A 216 -12.47 -15.50 7.28
N ASN A 217 -13.23 -15.48 6.19
CA ASN A 217 -12.75 -15.07 4.87
C ASN A 217 -12.44 -13.57 4.79
N LEU A 218 -13.24 -12.71 5.44
CA LEU A 218 -12.94 -11.28 5.56
C LEU A 218 -11.61 -11.06 6.31
N THR A 219 -11.43 -11.75 7.43
CA THR A 219 -10.24 -11.61 8.28
C THR A 219 -9.00 -12.24 7.64
N ALA A 220 -9.13 -13.41 7.02
CA ALA A 220 -8.01 -14.14 6.46
C ALA A 220 -7.57 -13.55 5.12
N TYR A 221 -8.49 -13.04 4.30
CA TYR A 221 -8.20 -12.69 2.90
C TYR A 221 -8.65 -11.29 2.49
N ILE A 222 -9.36 -10.52 3.33
CA ILE A 222 -10.06 -9.29 2.90
C ILE A 222 -11.10 -9.62 1.81
N SER A 223 -11.89 -10.66 2.04
CA SER A 223 -12.99 -11.07 1.15
C SER A 223 -14.24 -10.21 1.33
N ALA A 224 -15.13 -10.20 0.33
CA ALA A 224 -16.48 -9.66 0.51
C ALA A 224 -17.26 -10.44 1.59
N ALA A 225 -18.11 -9.72 2.32
CA ALA A 225 -19.01 -10.27 3.33
C ALA A 225 -20.38 -9.56 3.25
N PRO A 226 -21.48 -10.20 3.66
CA PRO A 226 -22.77 -9.55 3.77
C PRO A 226 -22.71 -8.34 4.70
N GLN A 227 -23.51 -7.32 4.43
CA GLN A 227 -23.55 -6.09 5.23
C GLN A 227 -23.78 -6.38 6.72
N GLN A 228 -24.66 -7.33 7.07
CA GLN A 228 -24.90 -7.67 8.48
C GLN A 228 -23.64 -8.20 9.18
N ILE A 229 -22.77 -8.90 8.46
CA ILE A 229 -21.48 -9.38 9.01
C ILE A 229 -20.51 -8.21 9.18
N ILE A 230 -20.47 -7.30 8.21
CA ILE A 230 -19.64 -6.08 8.28
C ILE A 230 -20.04 -5.25 9.51
N ASP A 231 -21.34 -4.95 9.66
CA ASP A 231 -21.86 -4.18 10.79
C ASP A 231 -21.64 -4.91 12.13
N GLN A 232 -21.84 -6.24 12.19
CA GLN A 232 -21.60 -7.03 13.41
C GLN A 232 -20.13 -6.97 13.87
N ILE A 233 -19.17 -7.07 12.94
CA ILE A 233 -17.75 -6.97 13.27
C ILE A 233 -17.41 -5.55 13.72
N HIS A 234 -17.95 -4.53 13.06
CA HIS A 234 -17.75 -3.14 13.44
C HIS A 234 -18.25 -2.85 14.86
N GLU A 235 -19.48 -3.25 15.19
CA GLU A 235 -20.05 -3.10 16.54
C GLU A 235 -19.18 -3.79 17.61
N MET A 236 -18.72 -5.02 17.31
CA MET A 236 -17.81 -5.74 18.19
C MET A 236 -16.45 -5.02 18.37
N ALA A 237 -15.93 -4.45 17.29
CA ALA A 237 -14.69 -3.69 17.29
C ALA A 237 -14.81 -2.40 18.11
N VAL A 238 -15.93 -1.69 18.03
CA VAL A 238 -16.22 -0.51 18.87
C VAL A 238 -16.20 -0.87 20.35
N GLU A 239 -16.82 -1.99 20.74
CA GLU A 239 -16.77 -2.44 22.14
C GLU A 239 -15.36 -2.86 22.57
N TYR A 240 -14.64 -3.56 21.70
CA TYR A 240 -13.26 -3.96 21.99
C TYR A 240 -12.32 -2.76 22.17
N PHE A 241 -12.47 -1.73 21.33
CA PHE A 241 -11.62 -0.54 21.36
C PHE A 241 -11.68 0.21 22.69
N LYS A 242 -12.82 0.17 23.39
CA LYS A 242 -12.97 0.75 24.74
C LYS A 242 -12.10 0.07 25.80
N THR A 243 -11.58 -1.12 25.50
CA THR A 243 -10.76 -1.93 26.41
C THR A 243 -9.26 -1.89 26.08
N LEU A 244 -8.89 -1.34 24.91
CA LEU A 244 -7.51 -1.12 24.48
C LEU A 244 -6.92 0.13 25.14
#